data_AF-A0A973N3G5-F1
#
_entry.id   AF-A0A973N3G5-F1
#
_cell.length_a   1.000
_cell.length_b   1.000
_cell.length_c   1.000
_cell.angle_alpha   90.00
_cell.angle_beta   90.00
_cell.angle_gamma   90.00
#
_symmetry.space_group_name_H-M   'P 1'
#
loop_
_entity.id
_entity.type
_entity.pdbx_description
1 polymer ?
#
loop_
_entity_poly.entity_id
_entity_poly.type
_entity_poly.pdbx_seq_one_letter_code
_entity_poly.pdbx_strand_id
1 'polypeptide(L)'
;EARRLANLIEEGQDDEEPPEVADPPEAIVNGIIDLGRIATDALFLAIDPYPRKEGAVFEPEVTAPDPEDHPFAALKALQDNKKDQ
;
A
#
# COMPACT_ATOMS: atom_id res chain seq x y z
N GLU A 1 2.01 -28.28 6.08
CA GLU A 1 2.10 -27.12 5.16
C GLU A 1 1.03 -26.05 5.42
N ALA A 2 -0.24 -26.41 5.66
CA ALA A 2 -1.29 -25.45 6.05
C ALA A 2 -0.95 -24.57 7.28
N ARG A 3 -0.18 -25.10 8.24
CA ARG A 3 0.32 -24.36 9.40
C ARG A 3 1.40 -23.31 9.07
N ARG A 4 2.10 -23.45 7.94
CA ARG A 4 3.07 -22.47 7.43
C ARG A 4 2.36 -21.28 6.76
N LEU A 5 1.19 -21.53 6.16
CA LEU A 5 0.38 -20.48 5.52
C LEU A 5 -0.34 -19.62 6.56
N ALA A 6 -0.78 -20.21 7.69
CA ALA A 6 -1.39 -19.46 8.80
C ALA A 6 -0.42 -18.44 9.42
N ASN A 7 0.88 -18.79 9.55
CA ASN A 7 1.89 -17.86 10.07
C ASN A 7 2.24 -16.72 9.10
N LEU A 8 1.99 -16.89 7.80
CA LEU A 8 2.24 -15.85 6.78
C LEU A 8 1.07 -14.85 6.68
N ILE A 9 -0.12 -15.23 7.15
CA ILE A 9 -1.29 -14.36 7.26
C ILE A 9 -1.25 -13.53 8.56
N GLU A 10 -0.48 -13.99 9.57
CA GLU A 10 -0.23 -13.26 10.83
C GLU A 10 0.80 -12.13 10.68
N GLU A 11 1.65 -12.17 9.64
CA GLU A 11 2.56 -11.06 9.23
C GLU A 11 1.84 -9.89 8.53
N GLY A 12 0.50 -9.84 8.60
CA GLY A 12 -0.33 -8.73 8.13
C GLY A 12 -0.82 -7.82 9.26
N GLN A 13 -0.21 -7.86 10.44
CA GLN A 13 -0.41 -6.87 11.50
C GLN A 13 0.42 -5.61 11.21
N ASP A 14 0.11 -4.93 10.09
CA ASP A 14 0.58 -3.56 9.79
C ASP A 14 -0.29 -2.51 10.54
N ASP A 15 -1.11 -2.92 11.51
CA ASP A 15 -1.95 -2.03 12.32
C ASP A 15 -1.17 -1.35 13.47
N GLU A 16 0.07 -1.74 13.72
CA GLU A 16 0.95 -1.03 14.66
C GLU A 16 1.75 0.03 13.89
N GLU A 17 1.42 1.31 14.10
CA GLU A 17 2.29 2.40 13.66
C GLU A 17 3.71 2.13 14.18
N PRO A 18 4.74 2.11 13.31
CA PRO A 18 6.10 1.91 13.76
C PRO A 18 6.44 2.98 14.80
N PRO A 19 7.22 2.65 15.84
CA PRO A 19 7.56 3.61 16.87
C PRO A 19 8.20 4.84 16.21
N GLU A 20 7.71 6.05 16.56
CA GLU A 20 8.32 7.30 16.10
C GLU A 20 9.77 7.36 16.60
N VAL A 21 10.71 7.11 15.69
CA VAL A 21 12.14 7.29 15.95
C VAL A 21 12.49 8.71 15.54
N ALA A 22 13.02 9.49 16.49
CA ALA A 22 13.53 10.81 16.17
C ALA A 22 14.71 10.72 15.19
N ASP A 23 14.71 11.57 14.17
CA ASP A 23 15.82 11.65 13.23
C ASP A 23 17.11 12.03 13.95
N PRO A 24 18.25 11.42 13.58
CA PRO A 24 19.54 11.85 14.10
C PRO A 24 19.83 13.29 13.66
N PRO A 25 20.62 14.05 14.43
CA PRO A 25 21.01 15.40 14.03
C PRO A 25 21.87 15.37 12.77
N GLU A 26 21.78 16.44 11.97
CA GLU A 26 22.60 16.60 10.76
C GLU A 26 24.10 16.65 11.10
N ALA A 27 24.91 15.99 10.27
CA ALA A 27 26.35 15.90 10.50
C ALA A 27 27.03 17.25 10.24
N ILE A 28 27.85 17.70 11.21
CA ILE A 28 28.72 18.86 11.04
C ILE A 28 30.12 18.37 10.67
N VAL A 29 30.54 18.60 9.44
CA VAL A 29 31.84 18.17 8.94
C VAL A 29 32.78 19.37 8.91
N ASN A 30 33.84 19.33 9.73
CA ASN A 30 34.82 20.41 9.84
C ASN A 30 34.21 21.79 10.19
N GLY A 31 33.12 21.80 10.97
CA GLY A 31 32.41 23.03 11.33
C GLY A 31 31.51 23.61 10.23
N ILE A 32 31.26 22.86 9.16
CA ILE A 32 30.44 23.28 8.02
C ILE A 32 29.21 22.38 7.90
N ILE A 33 28.08 22.98 7.51
CA ILE A 33 26.82 22.30 7.21
C ILE A 33 26.51 22.53 5.71
N ASP A 34 26.13 21.48 5.00
CA ASP A 34 25.68 21.58 3.61
C ASP A 34 24.19 21.97 3.55
N LEU A 35 23.94 23.25 3.29
CA LEU A 35 22.57 23.76 3.16
C LEU A 35 21.85 23.24 1.91
N GLY A 36 22.58 22.86 0.86
CA GLY A 36 21.98 22.34 -0.38
C GLY A 36 21.35 20.96 -0.16
N ARG A 37 22.01 20.12 0.63
CA ARG A 37 21.47 18.82 1.07
C ARG A 37 20.16 19.01 1.84
N ILE A 38 20.16 19.88 2.85
CA ILE A 38 18.98 20.16 3.68
C ILE A 38 17.82 20.72 2.86
N ALA A 39 18.10 21.69 1.98
CA ALA A 39 17.08 22.27 1.12
C ALA A 39 16.44 21.23 0.18
N THR A 40 17.25 20.28 -0.30
CA THR A 40 16.77 19.19 -1.16
C THR A 40 15.86 18.22 -0.40
N ASP A 41 16.23 17.83 0.82
CA ASP A 41 15.41 16.93 1.64
C ASP A 41 14.07 17.58 2.00
N ALA A 42 14.11 18.83 2.46
CA ALA A 42 12.89 19.58 2.76
C ALA A 42 11.98 19.73 1.53
N LEU A 43 12.56 20.02 0.36
CA LEU A 43 11.81 20.09 -0.88
C LEU A 43 11.18 18.74 -1.25
N PHE A 44 11.94 17.65 -1.15
CA PHE A 44 11.46 16.31 -1.51
C PHE A 44 10.27 15.89 -0.63
N LEU A 45 10.33 16.15 0.67
CA LEU A 45 9.24 15.85 1.61
C LEU A 45 8.01 16.76 1.43
N ALA A 46 8.20 17.98 0.93
CA ALA A 46 7.11 18.93 0.72
C ALA A 46 6.34 18.69 -0.60
N ILE A 47 6.84 17.85 -1.49
CA ILE A 47 6.18 17.55 -2.77
C ILE A 47 5.00 16.61 -2.53
N ASP A 48 3.88 16.88 -3.22
CA ASP A 48 2.75 15.96 -3.28
C ASP A 48 3.22 14.61 -3.85
N PRO A 49 3.09 13.49 -3.11
CA PRO A 49 3.54 12.17 -3.59
C PRO A 49 2.78 11.69 -4.83
N TYR A 50 1.57 12.21 -5.07
CA TYR A 50 0.72 11.83 -6.20
C TYR A 50 0.14 13.08 -6.87
N PRO A 51 1.00 13.90 -7.51
CA PRO A 51 0.57 15.18 -8.06
C PRO A 51 -0.50 14.94 -9.12
N ARG A 52 -1.72 15.42 -8.85
CA ARG A 52 -2.85 15.29 -9.76
C ARG A 52 -2.93 16.51 -10.67
N LYS A 53 -3.43 16.30 -11.90
CA LYS A 53 -3.80 17.40 -12.78
C LYS A 53 -4.92 18.23 -12.14
N GLU A 54 -4.88 19.54 -12.32
CA GLU A 54 -5.97 20.42 -11.89
C GLU A 54 -7.32 19.94 -12.43
N GLY A 55 -8.33 19.88 -11.56
CA GLY A 55 -9.67 19.41 -11.89
C GLY A 55 -9.81 17.88 -12.03
N ALA A 56 -8.78 17.09 -11.72
CA ALA A 56 -8.91 15.64 -11.70
C ALA A 56 -9.82 15.19 -10.54
N VAL A 57 -11.03 14.76 -10.88
CA VAL A 57 -11.99 14.15 -9.95
C VAL A 57 -11.94 12.64 -10.13
N PHE A 58 -11.82 11.91 -9.02
CA PHE A 58 -12.01 10.46 -9.03
C PHE A 58 -13.51 10.17 -8.95
N GLU A 59 -14.09 9.65 -10.03
CA GLU A 59 -15.47 9.17 -10.04
C GLU A 59 -15.45 7.64 -9.92
N PRO A 60 -15.68 7.07 -8.72
CA PRO A 60 -15.81 5.64 -8.59
C PRO A 60 -17.02 5.16 -9.39
N GLU A 61 -16.89 4.05 -10.11
CA GLU A 61 -18.06 3.36 -10.66
C GLU A 61 -18.95 2.92 -9.49
N VAL A 62 -20.15 3.50 -9.42
CA VAL A 62 -21.15 3.24 -8.36
C VAL A 62 -21.98 1.98 -8.67
N THR A 63 -21.63 1.24 -9.72
CA THR A 63 -22.24 -0.07 -9.97
C THR A 63 -21.89 -0.99 -8.82
N ALA A 64 -22.91 -1.36 -8.03
CA ALA A 64 -22.77 -2.48 -7.10
C ALA A 64 -22.22 -3.65 -7.91
N PRO A 65 -21.08 -4.25 -7.51
CA PRO A 65 -20.57 -5.41 -8.22
C PRO A 65 -21.68 -6.45 -8.25
N ASP A 66 -22.04 -6.93 -9.44
CA ASP A 66 -22.93 -8.08 -9.53
C ASP A 66 -22.25 -9.19 -8.71
N PRO A 67 -22.91 -9.73 -7.67
CA PRO A 67 -22.29 -10.76 -6.84
C PRO A 67 -21.91 -12.01 -7.64
N GLU A 68 -22.47 -12.19 -8.84
CA GLU A 68 -22.09 -13.27 -9.77
C GLU A 68 -21.02 -12.85 -10.81
N ASP A 69 -20.66 -11.56 -10.90
CA ASP A 69 -19.60 -11.05 -11.80
C ASP A 69 -18.29 -10.81 -11.05
N HIS A 70 -17.58 -11.91 -10.79
CA HIS A 70 -16.28 -11.89 -10.14
C HIS A 70 -15.31 -12.84 -10.87
N PRO A 71 -13.98 -12.63 -10.81
CA PRO A 71 -12.99 -13.38 -11.61
C PRO A 71 -13.04 -14.91 -11.46
N PHE A 72 -13.68 -15.40 -10.39
CA PHE A 72 -13.86 -16.83 -10.10
C PHE A 72 -15.27 -17.39 -10.39
N ALA A 73 -16.17 -16.63 -11.01
CA ALA A 73 -17.58 -17.03 -11.20
C ALA A 73 -17.72 -18.32 -12.03
N ALA A 74 -16.83 -18.51 -13.00
CA ALA A 74 -16.75 -19.71 -13.82
C ALA A 74 -16.49 -21.00 -13.03
N LEU A 75 -15.95 -20.92 -11.80
CA LEU A 75 -15.65 -22.11 -10.98
C LEU A 75 -16.90 -22.80 -10.43
N LYS A 76 -18.07 -22.13 -10.42
CA LYS A 76 -19.35 -22.71 -9.99
C LYS A 76 -19.70 -23.98 -10.79
N ALA A 77 -19.39 -24.00 -12.09
CA ALA A 77 -19.61 -25.15 -12.97
C ALA A 77 -18.83 -26.42 -12.56
N LEU A 78 -17.77 -26.30 -11.75
CA LEU A 78 -17.02 -27.45 -11.24
C LEU A 78 -17.70 -28.11 -10.03
N GLN A 79 -18.62 -27.43 -9.35
CA GLN A 79 -19.34 -28.01 -8.20
C GLN A 79 -20.48 -28.94 -8.64
N ASP A 80 -21.16 -28.63 -9.74
CA ASP A 80 -22.28 -29.43 -10.24
C ASP A 80 -21.80 -30.81 -10.74
N ASN A 81 -20.65 -30.85 -11.42
CA ASN A 81 -20.02 -32.08 -11.87
C ASN A 81 -19.53 -33.01 -10.75
N LYS A 82 -19.45 -32.52 -9.50
CA LYS A 82 -19.09 -33.31 -8.31
C LYS A 82 -20.29 -33.98 -7.65
N LYS A 83 -21.52 -33.56 -7.97
CA LYS A 83 -22.75 -34.21 -7.49
C LYS A 83 -23.17 -35.40 -8.35
N ASP A 84 -22.71 -35.45 -9.60
CA ASP A 84 -22.99 -36.51 -10.57
C ASP A 84 -21.90 -37.61 -10.60
N GLN A 85 -20.94 -37.57 -9.68
CA GLN A 85 -19.96 -38.63 -9.38
C GLN A 85 -20.16 -39.13 -7.95
#